data_AF-A0ABD3D4W8-F1
#
_entry.id   AF-A0ABD3D4W8-F1
#
_cell.length_a   1.000
_cell.length_b   1.000
_cell.length_c   1.000
_cell.angle_alpha   90.00
_cell.angle_beta   90.00
_cell.angle_gamma   90.00
#
_symmetry.space_group_name_H-M   'P 1'
#
loop_
_entity.id
_entity.type
_entity.pdbx_description
1 polymer ?
#
loop_
_entity_poly.entity_id
_entity_poly.type
_entity_poly.pdbx_seq_one_letter_code
_entity_poly.pdbx_strand_id
1 'polypeptide(L)'
;MLMYGANTYFWRRYRVNYPFIFGYKPGTELGFREIFLLASGLLVLAFAAVLANLDMEMDPNTESFQTITELVPLFLVICCAVVLVITFCPFNIIYRSSRFFLIRCVWRCILAPLYMVTFSDSFLADQLTSQVQALRILQFYVCYYGWGDFRRRSNTCPESDHYENFYIAIAIIPYLARVLQCLRRVFEEKNVTQG
;
A
#
# COMPACT_ATOMS: atom_id res chain seq x y z
N MET A 1 3.57 -7.27 2.49
CA MET A 1 3.92 -8.28 1.46
C MET A 1 4.36 -9.62 2.06
N LEU A 2 5.28 -9.66 3.03
CA LEU A 2 5.75 -10.92 3.64
C LEU A 2 4.61 -11.77 4.24
N MET A 3 3.71 -11.16 5.03
CA MET A 3 2.56 -11.85 5.61
C MET A 3 1.63 -12.44 4.53
N TYR A 4 1.40 -11.71 3.44
CA TYR A 4 0.63 -12.21 2.30
C TYR A 4 1.32 -13.40 1.61
N GLY A 5 2.66 -13.34 1.46
CA GLY A 5 3.47 -14.47 0.98
C GLY A 5 3.35 -15.71 1.88
N ALA A 6 3.40 -15.53 3.20
CA ALA A 6 3.20 -16.62 4.15
C ALA A 6 1.78 -17.21 4.05
N ASN A 7 0.75 -16.37 3.95
CA ASN A 7 -0.64 -16.83 3.79
C ASN A 7 -0.82 -17.68 2.53
N THR A 8 -0.30 -17.22 1.37
CA THR A 8 -0.36 -18.00 0.12
C THR A 8 0.41 -19.32 0.20
N TYR A 9 1.54 -19.36 0.91
CA TYR A 9 2.26 -20.60 1.18
C TYR A 9 1.43 -21.58 2.01
N PHE A 10 0.83 -21.14 3.12
CA PHE A 10 -0.01 -21.99 3.96
C PHE A 10 -1.27 -22.46 3.23
N TRP A 11 -1.96 -21.58 2.50
CA TRP A 11 -3.14 -21.96 1.71
C TRP A 11 -2.80 -23.04 0.69
N ARG A 12 -1.65 -22.94 0.01
CA ARG A 12 -1.18 -23.99 -0.90
C ARG A 12 -0.82 -25.28 -0.15
N ARG A 13 -0.17 -25.18 1.03
CA ARG A 13 0.21 -26.34 1.86
C ARG A 13 -0.99 -27.13 2.39
N TYR A 14 -2.07 -26.45 2.73
CA TYR A 14 -3.33 -27.03 3.20
C TYR A 14 -4.35 -27.29 2.07
N ARG A 15 -3.94 -27.12 0.80
CA ARG A 15 -4.78 -27.33 -0.39
C ARG A 15 -6.08 -26.51 -0.43
N VAL A 16 -6.04 -25.31 0.16
CA VAL A 16 -7.13 -24.34 0.06
C VAL A 16 -7.09 -23.70 -1.33
N ASN A 17 -8.22 -23.71 -2.05
CA ASN A 17 -8.34 -23.12 -3.37
C ASN A 17 -8.47 -21.58 -3.30
N TYR A 18 -7.40 -20.92 -2.85
CA TYR A 18 -7.34 -19.45 -2.76
C TYR A 18 -7.57 -18.73 -4.11
N PRO A 19 -7.18 -19.26 -5.29
CA PRO A 19 -7.50 -18.63 -6.57
C PRO A 19 -9.00 -18.44 -6.78
N PHE A 20 -9.80 -19.44 -6.42
CA PHE A 20 -11.26 -19.38 -6.47
C PHE A 20 -11.82 -18.37 -5.46
N ILE A 21 -11.34 -18.42 -4.21
CA ILE A 21 -11.82 -17.53 -3.12
C ILE A 21 -11.59 -16.05 -3.46
N PHE A 22 -10.42 -15.72 -4.02
CA PHE A 22 -10.09 -14.35 -4.42
C PHE A 22 -10.69 -13.97 -5.80
N GLY A 23 -11.24 -14.91 -6.56
CA GLY A 23 -11.81 -14.66 -7.88
C GLY A 23 -10.76 -14.40 -8.97
N TYR A 24 -9.56 -15.00 -8.83
CA TYR A 24 -8.53 -14.97 -9.87
C TYR A 24 -8.97 -15.81 -11.08
N LYS A 25 -8.57 -15.40 -12.29
CA LYS A 25 -8.70 -16.28 -13.46
C LYS A 25 -7.74 -17.46 -13.30
N PRO A 26 -8.15 -18.71 -13.58
CA PRO A 26 -7.27 -19.87 -13.52
C PRO A 26 -5.98 -19.63 -14.31
N GLY A 27 -4.82 -19.87 -13.70
CA GLY A 27 -3.50 -19.67 -14.33
C GLY A 27 -2.95 -18.24 -14.29
N THR A 28 -3.65 -17.27 -13.71
CA THR A 28 -3.15 -15.90 -13.49
C THR A 28 -2.70 -15.62 -12.05
N GLU A 29 -2.71 -16.65 -11.21
CA GLU A 29 -2.34 -16.56 -9.81
C GLU A 29 -0.85 -16.24 -9.63
N LEU A 30 -0.54 -15.36 -8.68
CA LEU A 30 0.83 -15.16 -8.24
C LEU A 30 1.21 -16.32 -7.31
N GLY A 31 2.31 -17.00 -7.62
CA GLY A 31 2.85 -18.02 -6.73
C GLY A 31 3.50 -17.41 -5.50
N PHE A 32 3.63 -18.22 -4.44
CA PHE A 32 4.25 -17.77 -3.20
C PHE A 32 5.72 -17.35 -3.41
N ARG A 33 6.45 -18.00 -4.33
CA ARG A 33 7.87 -17.71 -4.61
C ARG A 33 8.04 -16.31 -5.18
N GLU A 34 7.19 -15.94 -6.11
CA GLU A 34 7.16 -14.64 -6.75
C GLU A 34 6.82 -13.54 -5.74
N ILE A 35 5.84 -13.80 -4.86
CA ILE A 35 5.49 -12.87 -3.77
C ILE A 35 6.67 -12.68 -2.81
N PHE A 36 7.33 -13.77 -2.40
CA PHE A 36 8.49 -13.69 -1.52
C PHE A 36 9.68 -12.99 -2.18
N LEU A 37 9.95 -13.24 -3.45
CA LEU A 37 11.04 -12.59 -4.19
C LEU A 37 10.83 -11.08 -4.26
N LEU A 38 9.61 -10.63 -4.57
CA LEU A 38 9.27 -9.20 -4.57
C LEU A 38 9.37 -8.61 -3.16
N ALA A 39 8.88 -9.33 -2.15
CA ALA A 39 8.93 -8.87 -0.77
C ALA A 39 10.36 -8.75 -0.23
N SER A 40 11.22 -9.73 -0.52
CA SER A 40 12.63 -9.71 -0.12
C SER A 40 13.42 -8.65 -0.89
N GLY A 41 13.16 -8.49 -2.19
CA GLY A 41 13.81 -7.45 -3.00
C GLY A 41 13.51 -6.04 -2.47
N LEU A 42 12.24 -5.75 -2.18
CA LEU A 42 11.84 -4.47 -1.58
C LEU A 42 12.41 -4.29 -0.17
N LEU A 43 12.47 -5.36 0.63
CA LEU A 43 13.05 -5.30 1.97
C LEU A 43 14.55 -4.98 1.93
N VAL A 44 15.30 -5.63 1.04
CA VAL A 44 16.75 -5.38 0.88
C VAL A 44 16.99 -3.95 0.42
N LEU A 45 16.20 -3.44 -0.54
CA LEU A 45 16.30 -2.06 -0.98
C LEU A 45 16.00 -1.06 0.15
N ALA A 46 14.94 -1.30 0.92
CA ALA A 46 14.59 -0.45 2.07
C ALA A 46 15.67 -0.49 3.16
N PHE A 47 16.21 -1.69 3.46
CA PHE A 47 17.25 -1.86 4.47
C PHE A 47 18.57 -1.21 4.03
N ALA A 48 18.97 -1.39 2.77
CA ALA A 48 20.14 -0.72 2.20
C ALA A 48 20.00 0.81 2.26
N ALA A 49 18.81 1.34 1.98
CA ALA A 49 18.54 2.78 2.10
C ALA A 49 18.70 3.26 3.55
N VAL A 50 18.12 2.55 4.52
CA VAL A 50 18.25 2.89 5.95
C VAL A 50 19.70 2.81 6.41
N LEU A 51 20.44 1.76 6.04
CA LEU A 51 21.85 1.63 6.39
C LEU A 51 22.69 2.76 5.80
N ALA A 52 22.47 3.12 4.54
CA ALA A 52 23.16 4.26 3.92
C ALA A 52 22.86 5.57 4.64
N ASN A 53 21.65 5.76 5.17
CA ASN A 53 21.31 6.96 5.97
C ASN A 53 22.08 6.99 7.28
N LEU A 54 22.07 5.88 8.01
CA LEU A 54 22.74 5.77 9.31
C LEU A 54 24.25 5.95 9.17
N ASP A 55 24.85 5.40 8.11
CA ASP A 55 26.28 5.54 7.83
C ASP A 55 26.66 7.01 7.55
N MET A 56 25.85 7.72 6.75
CA MET A 56 26.07 9.14 6.48
C MET A 56 25.86 10.05 7.69
N GLU A 57 25.01 9.67 8.64
CA GLU A 57 24.77 10.44 9.86
C GLU A 57 25.82 10.16 10.96
N MET A 58 26.54 9.04 10.88
CA MET A 58 27.54 8.64 11.87
C MET A 58 28.95 9.18 11.58
N ASP A 59 29.27 9.58 10.33
CA ASP A 59 30.59 10.11 9.96
C ASP A 59 30.71 11.63 10.24
N PRO A 60 31.59 12.07 11.17
CA PRO A 60 31.77 13.47 11.53
C PRO A 60 32.41 14.34 10.44
N ASN A 61 32.98 13.75 9.38
CA ASN A 61 33.55 14.51 8.24
C ASN A 61 32.49 15.00 7.25
N THR A 62 31.26 14.50 7.34
CA THR A 62 30.12 14.81 6.46
C THR A 62 29.20 15.91 6.98
N GLU A 63 29.55 16.60 8.07
CA GLU A 63 28.83 17.78 8.62
C GLU A 63 28.57 18.88 7.57
N SER A 64 29.41 18.98 6.54
CA SER A 64 29.24 19.96 5.43
C SER A 64 28.28 19.51 4.32
N PHE A 65 27.85 18.25 4.32
CA PHE A 65 26.94 17.63 3.33
C PHE A 65 25.58 17.27 3.94
N GLN A 66 25.04 18.09 4.85
CA GLN A 66 23.72 17.89 5.47
C GLN A 66 22.56 17.81 4.46
N THR A 67 22.74 18.32 3.24
CA THR A 67 21.77 18.18 2.12
C THR A 67 21.69 16.73 1.58
N ILE A 68 22.70 15.90 1.82
CA ILE A 68 22.74 14.48 1.41
C ILE A 68 22.04 13.58 2.44
N THR A 69 21.94 14.00 3.71
CA THR A 69 21.19 13.24 4.74
C THR A 69 19.68 13.17 4.42
N GLU A 70 19.15 14.16 3.70
CA GLU A 70 17.78 14.17 3.14
C GLU A 70 17.60 13.29 1.89
N LEU A 71 18.68 12.74 1.33
CA LEU A 71 18.64 11.93 0.12
C LEU A 71 18.05 10.53 0.37
N VAL A 72 18.07 10.03 1.60
CA VAL A 72 17.53 8.69 1.91
C VAL A 72 16.01 8.65 1.94
N PRO A 73 15.30 9.51 2.69
CA PRO A 73 13.85 9.49 2.61
C PRO A 73 13.37 9.89 1.19
N LEU A 74 14.17 10.66 0.44
CA LEU A 74 13.94 10.94 -0.97
C LEU A 74 14.10 9.68 -1.85
N PHE A 75 15.12 8.86 -1.62
CA PHE A 75 15.28 7.57 -2.31
C PHE A 75 14.11 6.62 -2.02
N LEU A 76 13.65 6.53 -0.77
CA LEU A 76 12.47 5.74 -0.41
C LEU A 76 11.20 6.24 -1.10
N VAL A 77 11.02 7.56 -1.18
CA VAL A 77 9.90 8.18 -1.92
C VAL A 77 9.99 7.89 -3.41
N ILE A 78 11.18 7.99 -4.01
CA ILE A 78 11.40 7.64 -5.42
C ILE A 78 11.10 6.16 -5.67
N CYS A 79 11.61 5.25 -4.82
CA CYS A 79 11.31 3.83 -4.92
C CYS A 79 9.81 3.55 -4.80
N CYS A 80 9.12 4.22 -3.87
CA CYS A 80 7.68 4.13 -3.72
C CYS A 80 6.95 4.64 -4.98
N ALA A 81 7.36 5.79 -5.50
CA ALA A 81 6.81 6.36 -6.73
C ALA A 81 7.02 5.42 -7.94
N VAL A 82 8.19 4.80 -8.07
CA VAL A 82 8.48 3.80 -9.11
C VAL A 82 7.55 2.59 -8.99
N VAL A 83 7.33 2.06 -7.77
CA VAL A 83 6.40 0.95 -7.54
C VAL A 83 4.96 1.36 -7.90
N LEU A 84 4.53 2.57 -7.55
CA LEU A 84 3.21 3.09 -7.92
C LEU A 84 3.08 3.25 -9.44
N VAL A 85 4.06 3.84 -10.11
CA VAL A 85 4.09 3.99 -11.57
C VAL A 85 4.03 2.62 -12.24
N ILE A 86 4.81 1.64 -11.78
CA ILE A 86 4.74 0.26 -12.28
C ILE A 86 3.35 -0.34 -12.04
N THR A 87 2.68 -0.01 -10.94
CA THR A 87 1.33 -0.50 -10.64
C THR A 87 0.30 0.00 -11.65
N PHE A 88 0.34 1.29 -11.99
CA PHE A 88 -0.57 1.92 -12.97
C PHE A 88 -0.14 1.74 -14.43
N CYS A 89 1.08 1.27 -14.68
CA CYS A 89 1.62 1.12 -16.02
C CYS A 89 0.90 0.01 -16.81
N PRO A 90 0.39 0.29 -18.02
CA PRO A 90 -0.33 -0.70 -18.83
C PRO A 90 0.58 -1.73 -19.53
N PHE A 91 1.91 -1.53 -19.54
CA PHE A 91 2.86 -2.43 -20.19
C PHE A 91 2.96 -3.80 -19.49
N ASN A 92 3.27 -4.87 -20.24
CA ASN A 92 3.47 -6.24 -19.75
C ASN A 92 4.74 -6.44 -18.89
N ILE A 93 5.13 -5.44 -18.11
CA ILE A 93 6.30 -5.46 -17.24
C ILE A 93 5.83 -5.87 -15.85
N ILE A 94 6.37 -6.94 -15.24
CA ILE A 94 6.06 -7.40 -13.87
C ILE A 94 4.55 -7.68 -13.62
N TYR A 95 4.14 -8.94 -13.80
CA TYR A 95 2.86 -9.52 -13.34
C TYR A 95 1.59 -8.70 -13.60
N ARG A 96 1.35 -8.34 -14.86
CA ARG A 96 0.21 -7.51 -15.34
C ARG A 96 -1.15 -7.89 -14.74
N SER A 97 -1.54 -9.16 -14.81
CA SER A 97 -2.87 -9.62 -14.37
C SER A 97 -3.14 -9.33 -12.89
N SER A 98 -2.12 -9.47 -12.04
CA SER A 98 -2.25 -9.21 -10.60
C SER A 98 -2.38 -7.72 -10.28
N ARG A 99 -1.73 -6.83 -11.04
CA ARG A 99 -1.85 -5.37 -10.84
C ARG A 99 -3.24 -4.85 -11.20
N PHE A 100 -3.77 -5.25 -12.36
CA PHE A 100 -5.13 -4.88 -12.76
C PHE A 100 -6.18 -5.45 -11.80
N PHE A 101 -5.93 -6.64 -11.24
CA PHE A 101 -6.76 -7.18 -10.17
C PHE A 101 -6.74 -6.31 -8.91
N LEU A 102 -5.56 -5.88 -8.45
CA LEU A 102 -5.42 -4.97 -7.30
C LEU A 102 -6.11 -3.63 -7.55
N ILE A 103 -5.90 -2.99 -8.71
CA ILE A 103 -6.56 -1.72 -9.07
C ILE A 103 -8.08 -1.89 -9.07
N ARG A 104 -8.58 -2.99 -9.63
CA ARG A 104 -10.02 -3.29 -9.63
C ARG A 104 -10.57 -3.47 -8.21
N CYS A 105 -9.84 -4.14 -7.32
CA CYS A 105 -10.23 -4.32 -5.92
C CYS A 105 -10.22 -2.98 -5.16
N VAL A 106 -9.21 -2.12 -5.37
CA VAL A 106 -9.17 -0.76 -4.78
C VAL A 106 -10.37 0.06 -5.26
N TRP A 107 -10.65 0.05 -6.56
CA TRP A 107 -11.77 0.78 -7.14
C TRP A 107 -13.12 0.31 -6.58
N ARG A 108 -13.30 -1.01 -6.46
CA ARG A 108 -14.49 -1.60 -5.81
C ARG A 108 -14.58 -1.31 -4.32
N CYS A 109 -13.44 -1.20 -3.63
CA CYS A 109 -13.40 -0.82 -2.22
C CYS A 109 -13.83 0.64 -2.01
N ILE A 110 -13.43 1.55 -2.91
CA ILE A 110 -13.86 2.97 -2.86
C ILE A 110 -15.34 3.08 -3.22
N LEU A 111 -15.78 2.33 -4.23
CA LEU A 111 -17.19 2.26 -4.65
C LEU A 111 -17.95 1.14 -3.93
N ALA A 112 -17.53 0.80 -2.70
CA ALA A 112 -18.14 -0.23 -1.87
C ALA A 112 -19.68 -0.20 -1.81
N PRO A 113 -20.37 0.96 -1.77
CA PRO A 113 -21.84 0.95 -1.74
C PRO A 113 -22.51 0.51 -3.04
N LEU A 114 -21.80 0.49 -4.18
CA LEU A 114 -22.39 0.26 -5.51
C LEU A 114 -22.18 -1.15 -6.06
N TYR A 115 -21.27 -1.95 -5.50
CA TYR A 115 -20.91 -3.27 -6.00
C TYR A 115 -21.08 -4.36 -4.93
N MET A 116 -21.35 -5.60 -5.39
CA MET A 116 -21.38 -6.77 -4.51
C MET A 116 -20.01 -6.95 -3.84
N VAL A 117 -20.02 -7.08 -2.51
CA VAL A 117 -18.79 -7.18 -1.71
C VAL A 117 -18.21 -8.59 -1.85
N THR A 118 -17.05 -8.71 -2.50
CA THR A 118 -16.33 -9.99 -2.58
C THR A 118 -15.35 -10.14 -1.42
N PHE A 119 -14.91 -11.38 -1.16
CA PHE A 119 -13.89 -11.65 -0.14
C PHE A 119 -12.59 -10.89 -0.39
N SER A 120 -12.16 -10.77 -1.66
CA SER A 120 -10.97 -10.01 -2.04
C SER A 120 -11.06 -8.52 -1.64
N ASP A 121 -12.22 -7.89 -1.87
CA ASP A 121 -12.43 -6.48 -1.53
C ASP A 121 -12.40 -6.28 0.00
N SER A 122 -13.00 -7.21 0.75
CA SER A 122 -12.97 -7.19 2.22
C SER A 122 -11.57 -7.42 2.78
N PHE A 123 -10.82 -8.38 2.21
CA PHE A 123 -9.45 -8.67 2.61
C PHE A 123 -8.52 -7.48 2.35
N LEU A 124 -8.65 -6.83 1.19
CA LEU A 124 -7.86 -5.64 0.86
C LEU A 124 -8.18 -4.46 1.78
N ALA A 125 -9.46 -4.22 2.06
CA ALA A 125 -9.89 -3.17 2.99
C ALA A 125 -9.29 -3.38 4.40
N ASP A 126 -9.28 -4.62 4.88
CA ASP A 126 -8.69 -5.00 6.17
C ASP A 126 -7.19 -4.68 6.21
N GLN A 127 -6.45 -5.01 5.14
CA GLN A 127 -5.05 -4.66 5.01
C GLN A 127 -4.81 -3.14 4.98
N LEU A 128 -5.68 -2.36 4.31
CA LEU A 128 -5.58 -0.90 4.27
C LEU A 128 -5.85 -0.27 5.65
N THR A 129 -6.86 -0.74 6.37
CA THR A 129 -7.15 -0.27 7.74
C THR A 129 -6.01 -0.56 8.72
N SER A 130 -5.32 -1.69 8.53
CA SER A 130 -4.13 -2.04 9.32
C SER A 130 -2.89 -1.20 8.98
N GLN A 131 -2.89 -0.49 7.84
CA GLN A 131 -1.76 0.29 7.33
C GLN A 131 -2.02 1.81 7.31
N VAL A 132 -3.03 2.29 8.03
CA VAL A 132 -3.37 3.72 8.11
C VAL A 132 -2.18 4.58 8.54
N GLN A 133 -1.39 4.11 9.51
CA GLN A 133 -0.22 4.84 9.96
C GLN A 133 0.85 4.97 8.86
N ALA A 134 1.04 3.91 8.07
CA ALA A 134 1.96 3.95 6.93
C ALA A 134 1.48 4.95 5.86
N LEU A 135 0.17 5.03 5.62
CA LEU A 135 -0.42 6.01 4.69
C LEU A 135 -0.22 7.46 5.16
N ARG A 136 -0.36 7.73 6.46
CA ARG A 136 -0.08 9.05 7.05
C ARG A 136 1.38 9.46 6.93
N ILE A 137 2.30 8.52 7.19
CA ILE A 137 3.74 8.74 7.02
C ILE A 137 4.07 9.01 5.54
N LEU A 138 3.45 8.26 4.62
CA LEU A 138 3.60 8.49 3.19
C LEU A 138 3.11 9.89 2.79
N GLN A 139 1.96 10.32 3.30
CA GLN A 139 1.44 11.68 3.07
C GLN A 139 2.41 12.75 3.58
N PHE A 140 2.98 12.56 4.78
CA PHE A 140 3.99 13.47 5.32
C PHE A 140 5.19 13.59 4.36
N TYR A 141 5.74 12.46 3.90
CA TYR A 141 6.86 12.48 2.97
C TYR A 141 6.50 13.14 1.63
N VAL A 142 5.30 12.90 1.10
CA VAL A 142 4.84 13.56 -0.13
C VAL A 142 4.75 15.08 0.06
N CYS A 143 4.22 15.56 1.19
CA CYS A 143 4.17 16.99 1.48
C CYS A 143 5.58 17.59 1.62
N TYR A 144 6.41 16.95 2.43
CA TYR A 144 7.76 17.42 2.75
C TYR A 144 8.65 17.56 1.51
N TYR A 145 8.62 16.57 0.62
CA TYR A 145 9.40 16.60 -0.63
C TYR A 145 8.71 17.36 -1.76
N GLY A 146 7.38 17.29 -1.85
CA GLY A 146 6.61 17.94 -2.92
C GLY A 146 6.60 19.47 -2.82
N TRP A 147 6.54 20.02 -1.60
CA TRP A 147 6.51 21.47 -1.38
C TRP A 147 7.90 22.12 -1.36
N GLY A 148 8.97 21.31 -1.43
CA GLY A 148 10.34 21.80 -1.37
C GLY A 148 10.78 22.24 0.03
N ASP A 149 10.05 21.82 1.08
CA ASP A 149 10.35 22.15 2.48
C ASP A 149 11.67 21.53 2.94
N PHE A 150 12.11 20.44 2.27
CA PHE A 150 13.47 19.88 2.37
C PHE A 150 14.55 20.95 2.16
N ARG A 151 14.34 21.89 1.22
CA ARG A 151 15.33 22.90 0.86
C ARG A 151 15.39 24.08 1.83
N ARG A 152 14.36 24.27 2.66
CA ARG A 152 14.26 25.34 3.67
C ARG A 152 14.35 24.83 5.10
N ARG A 153 14.35 23.50 5.31
CA ARG A 153 14.41 22.85 6.62
C ARG A 153 13.33 23.34 7.60
N SER A 154 12.20 23.80 7.05
CA SER A 154 11.02 24.15 7.81
C SER A 154 10.04 22.98 7.74
N ASN A 155 9.29 22.76 8.83
CA ASN A 155 8.19 21.80 8.86
C ASN A 155 6.88 22.57 8.73
N THR A 156 6.68 23.26 7.60
CA THR A 156 5.45 24.04 7.38
C THR A 156 4.27 23.16 6.94
N CYS A 157 4.53 21.92 6.52
CA CYS A 157 3.50 20.94 6.17
C CYS A 157 2.40 20.78 7.24
N PRO A 158 2.71 20.47 8.51
CA PRO A 158 1.69 20.35 9.56
C PRO A 158 1.00 21.67 9.95
N GLU A 159 1.54 22.83 9.57
CA GLU A 159 0.92 24.14 9.84
C GLU A 159 -0.18 24.48 8.82
N SER A 160 -0.30 23.73 7.73
CA SER A 160 -1.33 23.96 6.72
C SER A 160 -2.64 23.25 7.08
N ASP A 161 -3.75 24.01 7.11
CA ASP A 161 -5.10 23.47 7.32
C ASP A 161 -5.46 22.37 6.30
N HIS A 162 -4.90 22.45 5.09
CA HIS A 162 -5.06 21.42 4.06
C HIS A 162 -4.43 20.09 4.47
N TYR A 163 -3.22 20.11 5.03
CA TYR A 163 -2.54 18.89 5.46
C TYR A 163 -3.28 18.18 6.60
N GLU A 164 -3.76 18.93 7.58
CA GLU A 164 -4.54 18.39 8.71
C GLU A 164 -5.82 17.72 8.22
N ASN A 165 -6.57 18.40 7.34
CA ASN A 165 -7.77 17.83 6.73
C ASN A 165 -7.49 16.54 5.94
N PHE A 166 -6.41 16.51 5.14
CA PHE A 166 -6.01 15.30 4.42
C PHE A 166 -5.53 14.18 5.36
N TYR A 167 -4.85 14.52 6.45
CA TYR A 167 -4.37 13.57 7.45
C TYR A 167 -5.52 12.85 8.17
N ILE A 168 -6.58 13.60 8.45
CA ILE A 168 -7.82 13.07 9.00
C ILE A 168 -8.55 12.22 7.94
N ALA A 169 -8.70 12.74 6.72
CA ALA A 169 -9.41 12.06 5.63
C ALA A 169 -8.78 10.69 5.28
N ILE A 170 -7.45 10.61 5.13
CA ILE A 170 -6.74 9.37 4.81
C ILE A 170 -6.96 8.29 5.87
N ALA A 171 -7.11 8.69 7.14
CA ALA A 171 -7.41 7.74 8.20
C ALA A 171 -8.86 7.28 8.19
N ILE A 172 -9.80 8.19 7.95
CA ILE A 172 -11.23 7.91 8.02
C ILE A 172 -11.71 7.06 6.83
N ILE A 173 -11.18 7.31 5.62
CA ILE A 173 -11.64 6.65 4.38
C ILE A 173 -11.62 5.10 4.47
N PRO A 174 -10.50 4.45 4.88
CA PRO A 174 -10.46 2.99 5.02
C PRO A 174 -11.52 2.45 6.00
N TYR A 175 -11.72 3.12 7.14
CA TYR A 175 -12.70 2.69 8.13
C TYR A 175 -14.13 2.88 7.63
N LEU A 176 -14.44 4.00 6.96
CA LEU A 176 -15.75 4.22 6.35
C LEU A 176 -16.06 3.19 5.27
N ALA A 177 -15.09 2.89 4.39
CA ALA A 177 -15.25 1.85 3.39
C ALA A 177 -15.59 0.50 4.04
N ARG A 178 -14.94 0.15 5.15
CA ARG A 178 -15.21 -1.07 5.91
C ARG A 178 -16.61 -1.10 6.51
N VAL A 179 -17.06 -0.01 7.11
CA VAL A 179 -18.42 0.11 7.67
C VAL A 179 -19.46 -0.04 6.57
N LEU A 180 -19.27 0.62 5.42
CA LEU A 180 -20.16 0.54 4.27
C LEU A 180 -20.24 -0.89 3.71
N GLN A 181 -19.10 -1.60 3.59
CA GLN A 181 -19.07 -3.00 3.17
C GLN A 181 -19.84 -3.92 4.12
N CYS A 182 -19.65 -3.77 5.44
CA CYS A 182 -20.38 -4.55 6.44
C CYS A 182 -21.88 -4.26 6.41
N LEU A 183 -22.26 -2.99 6.34
CA LEU A 183 -23.65 -2.56 6.26
C LEU A 183 -24.34 -3.15 5.02
N ARG A 184 -23.67 -3.08 3.86
CA ARG A 184 -24.17 -3.64 2.60
C ARG A 184 -24.39 -5.15 2.72
N ARG A 185 -23.45 -5.88 3.31
CA ARG A 185 -23.58 -7.33 3.51
C ARG A 185 -24.79 -7.69 4.38
N VAL A 186 -25.04 -6.92 5.45
CA VAL A 186 -26.23 -7.12 6.29
C VAL A 186 -27.52 -6.85 5.52
N PHE A 187 -27.56 -5.84 4.65
CA PHE A 187 -28.71 -5.57 3.79
C PHE A 187 -28.91 -6.68 2.74
N GLU A 188 -27.84 -7.18 2.14
CA GLU A 188 -27.92 -8.30 1.18
C GLU A 188 -28.39 -9.60 1.85
N GLU A 189 -27.87 -9.95 3.03
CA GLU A 189 -28.31 -11.14 3.79
C GLU A 189 -29.79 -11.03 4.24
N LYS A 190 -30.25 -9.83 4.60
CA LYS A 190 -31.68 -9.59 4.90
C LYS A 190 -32.59 -9.72 3.67
N ASN A 191 -32.09 -9.43 2.47
CA ASN A 191 -32.86 -9.57 1.24
C ASN A 191 -32.91 -11.01 0.73
N VAL A 192 -31.98 -11.88 1.14
CA VAL A 192 -31.92 -13.30 0.73
C VAL A 192 -32.88 -14.17 1.54
N THR A 193 -33.48 -13.69 2.63
CA THR A 193 -34.50 -14.42 3.41
C THR A 193 -35.93 -14.35 2.85
N GLN A 194 -36.09 -14.00 1.57
CA GLN A 194 -37.36 -14.09 0.82
C GLN A 194 -37.29 -15.04 -0.39
N GLY A 195 -36.50 -16.12 -0.30
CA GLY A 195 -36.47 -17.20 -1.31
C GLY A 195 -36.50 -18.57 -0.64
#